data_AF-A0A359MSL3-F1
#
_entry.id   AF-A0A359MSL3-F1
#
_cell.length_a   1.000
_cell.length_b   1.000
_cell.length_c   1.000
_cell.angle_alpha   90.00
_cell.angle_beta   90.00
_cell.angle_gamma   90.00
#
_symmetry.space_group_name_H-M   'P 1'
#
loop_
_entity.id
_entity.type
_entity.pdbx_description
1 polymer ?
#
loop_
_entity_poly.entity_id
_entity_poly.type
_entity_poly.pdbx_seq_one_letter_code
_entity_poly.pdbx_strand_id
1 'polypeptide(L)'
;IIGTLINVKPVLHVDNDGRLIPLNNVRGRKKALIALVDQMQSRINGFEAQNDTICISHGDCPEDAEFVANQVKERFGIQNVLINYVNATIGSHSGPGTVALFFMGNPR
;
A
#
# COMPACT_ATOMS: atom_id res chain seq x y z
N ILE A 1 -30.49 -2.90 -1.24
CA ILE A 1 -29.20 -3.61 -1.41
C ILE A 1 -28.78 -3.45 -2.87
N ILE A 2 -28.25 -2.28 -3.22
CA ILE A 2 -27.61 -1.99 -4.52
C ILE A 2 -26.27 -1.35 -4.13
N GLY A 3 -25.47 -2.12 -3.38
CA GLY A 3 -24.40 -1.60 -2.52
C GLY A 3 -23.01 -2.09 -2.87
N THR A 4 -22.88 -2.98 -3.85
CA THR A 4 -21.63 -3.19 -4.61
C THR A 4 -21.43 -2.02 -5.57
N LEU A 5 -21.49 -0.79 -5.06
CA LEU A 5 -21.29 0.45 -5.81
C LEU A 5 -19.84 0.48 -6.31
N ILE A 6 -19.68 -0.15 -7.47
CA ILE A 6 -18.77 0.23 -8.55
C ILE A 6 -17.28 -0.15 -8.34
N ASN A 7 -16.91 -1.24 -7.66
CA ASN A 7 -15.50 -1.72 -7.64
C ASN A 7 -14.47 -0.62 -7.28
N VAL A 8 -14.90 0.42 -6.55
CA VAL A 8 -14.06 1.53 -6.11
C VAL A 8 -13.32 1.09 -4.85
N LYS A 9 -12.02 1.38 -4.80
CA LYS A 9 -11.09 1.05 -3.72
C LYS A 9 -10.48 2.35 -3.22
N PRO A 10 -10.66 2.70 -1.94
CA PRO A 10 -9.99 3.86 -1.37
C PRO A 10 -8.49 3.57 -1.24
N VAL A 11 -7.66 4.58 -1.51
CA VAL A 11 -6.23 4.59 -1.15
C VAL A 11 -6.06 5.63 -0.06
N LEU A 12 -5.43 5.23 1.03
CA LEU A 12 -5.26 6.02 2.25
C LEU A 12 -3.78 6.24 2.54
N HIS A 13 -3.47 7.26 3.32
CA HIS A 13 -2.15 7.49 3.91
C HIS A 13 -2.30 7.82 5.40
N VAL A 14 -1.26 7.54 6.18
CA VAL A 14 -1.17 7.92 7.59
C VAL A 14 -0.40 9.23 7.68
N ASP A 15 -1.07 10.31 8.10
CA ASP A 15 -0.43 11.62 8.25
C ASP A 15 0.54 11.68 9.44
N ASN A 16 1.20 12.83 9.63
CA ASN A 16 2.16 13.04 10.73
C ASN A 16 1.52 12.95 12.13
N ASP A 17 0.20 13.09 12.23
CA ASP A 17 -0.56 12.94 13.48
C ASP A 17 -1.03 11.48 13.71
N GLY A 18 -0.68 10.56 12.79
CA GLY A 18 -1.07 9.15 12.85
C GLY A 18 -2.50 8.88 12.37
N ARG A 19 -3.14 9.82 11.67
CA ARG A 19 -4.52 9.66 11.19
C ARG A 19 -4.55 9.05 9.79
N LEU A 20 -5.54 8.19 9.54
CA LEU A 20 -5.83 7.67 8.21
C LEU A 20 -6.58 8.72 7.37
N ILE A 21 -5.88 9.29 6.39
CA ILE A 21 -6.40 10.31 5.49
C ILE A 21 -6.67 9.69 4.10
N PRO A 22 -7.89 9.84 3.55
CA PRO A 22 -8.17 9.44 2.17
C PRO A 22 -7.36 10.27 1.17
N LEU A 23 -6.61 9.60 0.31
CA LEU A 23 -5.87 10.25 -0.79
C LEU A 23 -6.70 10.28 -2.07
N ASN A 24 -7.24 9.13 -2.47
CA ASN A 24 -8.05 9.02 -3.68
C ASN A 24 -8.98 7.78 -3.64
N ASN A 25 -9.91 7.74 -4.59
CA ASN A 25 -10.77 6.60 -4.85
C ASN A 25 -10.45 6.04 -6.23
N VAL A 26 -9.92 4.82 -6.28
CA VAL A 26 -9.49 4.17 -7.54
C VAL A 26 -10.45 3.07 -7.91
N ARG A 27 -10.88 3.04 -9.18
CA ARG A 27 -11.76 1.98 -9.67
C ARG A 27 -10.94 0.77 -10.12
N GLY A 28 -11.19 -0.38 -9.50
CA GLY A 28 -10.56 -1.66 -9.81
C GLY A 28 -9.35 -1.98 -8.94
N ARG A 29 -9.22 -3.25 -8.56
CA ARG A 29 -8.21 -3.74 -7.61
C ARG A 29 -6.78 -3.47 -8.06
N LYS A 30 -6.40 -3.92 -9.26
CA LYS A 30 -5.04 -3.76 -9.79
C LYS A 30 -4.62 -2.30 -9.91
N LYS A 31 -5.53 -1.41 -10.31
CA LYS A 31 -5.25 0.04 -10.37
C LYS A 31 -5.00 0.63 -8.98
N ALA A 32 -5.73 0.18 -7.96
CA ALA A 32 -5.50 0.62 -6.59
C ALA A 32 -4.14 0.16 -6.04
N LEU A 33 -3.73 -1.08 -6.36
CA LEU A 33 -2.39 -1.57 -6.00
C LEU A 33 -1.28 -0.80 -6.71
N ILE A 34 -1.44 -0.50 -8.00
CA ILE A 34 -0.51 0.38 -8.73
C ILE A 34 -0.46 1.77 -8.09
N ALA A 35 -1.61 2.33 -7.69
CA ALA A 35 -1.66 3.64 -7.05
C ALA A 35 -0.87 3.69 -5.73
N LEU A 36 -0.78 2.59 -4.95
CA LEU A 36 0.10 2.52 -3.78
C LEU A 36 1.58 2.70 -4.17
N VAL A 37 2.01 2.03 -5.25
CA VAL A 37 3.38 2.10 -5.75
C VAL A 37 3.67 3.48 -6.38
N ASP A 38 2.69 4.08 -7.05
CA ASP A 38 2.80 5.44 -7.58
C ASP A 38 2.95 6.46 -6.44
N GLN A 39 2.28 6.25 -5.29
CA GLN A 39 2.48 7.09 -4.10
C GLN A 39 3.91 7.00 -3.58
N MET A 40 4.48 5.79 -3.52
CA MET A 40 5.89 5.60 -3.17
C MET A 40 6.80 6.36 -4.13
N GLN A 41 6.60 6.21 -5.45
CA GLN A 41 7.39 6.92 -6.46
C GLN A 41 7.35 8.44 -6.27
N SER A 42 6.19 8.99 -5.93
CA SER A 42 6.03 10.43 -5.73
C SER A 42 6.71 10.98 -4.47
N ARG A 43 7.08 10.12 -3.51
CA ARG A 43 7.56 10.52 -2.18
C ARG A 43 8.99 10.08 -1.87
N ILE A 44 9.52 9.07 -2.56
CA ILE A 44 10.81 8.44 -2.23
C ILE A 44 12.04 9.28 -2.59
N ASN A 45 11.93 10.26 -3.49
CA ASN A 45 13.07 11.04 -3.97
C ASN A 45 13.85 11.70 -2.80
N GLY A 46 15.14 11.40 -2.68
CA GLY A 46 16.02 11.85 -1.59
C GLY A 46 16.05 10.92 -0.37
N PHE A 47 15.30 9.81 -0.38
CA PHE A 47 15.22 8.81 0.68
C PHE A 47 15.67 7.41 0.20
N GLU A 48 16.25 7.29 -0.99
CA GLU A 48 16.61 6.01 -1.61
C GLU A 48 17.52 5.18 -0.69
N ALA A 49 18.52 5.81 -0.07
CA ALA A 49 19.45 5.16 0.86
C ALA A 49 18.80 4.67 2.16
N GLN A 50 17.59 5.14 2.49
CA GLN A 50 16.83 4.75 3.68
C GLN A 50 15.79 3.66 3.39
N ASN A 51 15.69 3.21 2.13
CA ASN A 51 14.72 2.23 1.65
C ASN A 51 15.41 1.00 1.07
N ASP A 52 16.41 0.46 1.77
CA ASP A 52 17.05 -0.81 1.42
C ASP A 52 16.10 -2.01 1.63
N THR A 53 15.13 -1.87 2.54
CA THR A 53 14.06 -2.83 2.82
C THR A 53 12.70 -2.17 2.76
N ILE A 54 11.77 -2.79 2.06
CA ILE A 54 10.37 -2.34 1.99
C ILE A 54 9.48 -3.35 2.71
N CYS A 55 8.55 -2.85 3.52
CA CYS A 55 7.60 -3.69 4.23
C CYS A 55 6.23 -3.59 3.56
N ILE A 56 5.58 -4.74 3.40
CA ILE A 56 4.21 -4.85 2.90
C ILE A 56 3.41 -5.67 3.92
N SER A 57 2.22 -5.21 4.26
CA SER A 57 1.29 -6.00 5.07
C SER A 57 -0.01 -6.25 4.33
N HIS A 58 -0.62 -7.42 4.53
CA HIS A 58 -1.87 -7.78 3.87
C HIS A 58 -2.91 -8.41 4.80
N GLY A 59 -4.18 -8.13 4.53
CA GLY A 59 -5.31 -8.84 5.13
C GLY A 59 -5.71 -9.98 4.21
N ASP A 60 -5.18 -11.19 4.44
CA ASP A 60 -5.59 -12.41 3.72
C ASP A 60 -5.63 -12.28 2.16
N CYS A 61 -4.63 -11.62 1.58
CA CYS A 61 -4.49 -11.45 0.13
C CYS A 61 -3.00 -11.47 -0.30
N PRO A 62 -2.28 -12.58 -0.06
CA PRO A 62 -0.83 -12.66 -0.32
C PRO A 62 -0.47 -12.40 -1.78
N GLU A 63 -1.31 -12.82 -2.73
CA GLU A 63 -1.08 -12.60 -4.17
C GLU A 63 -1.04 -11.12 -4.55
N ASP A 64 -1.91 -10.30 -3.93
CA ASP A 64 -1.91 -8.86 -4.16
C ASP A 64 -0.69 -8.18 -3.52
N ALA A 65 -0.22 -8.70 -2.38
CA ALA A 65 1.00 -8.22 -1.73
C ALA A 65 2.24 -8.53 -2.58
N GLU A 66 2.33 -9.75 -3.13
CA GLU A 66 3.38 -10.16 -4.05
C GLU A 66 3.36 -9.33 -5.35
N PHE A 67 2.18 -9.02 -5.88
CA PHE A 67 2.05 -8.11 -7.02
C PHE A 67 2.67 -6.73 -6.71
N VAL A 68 2.37 -6.14 -5.55
CA VAL A 68 2.97 -4.87 -5.12
C VAL A 68 4.48 -5.00 -4.92
N ALA A 69 4.95 -6.09 -4.30
CA ALA A 69 6.37 -6.36 -4.10
C ALA A 69 7.14 -6.41 -5.43
N ASN A 70 6.59 -7.10 -6.44
CA ASN A 70 7.19 -7.18 -7.77
C ASN A 70 7.25 -5.80 -8.44
N GLN A 71 6.19 -4.99 -8.32
CA GLN A 71 6.21 -3.61 -8.82
C GLN A 71 7.27 -2.75 -8.14
N VAL A 72 7.47 -2.92 -6.82
CA VAL A 72 8.54 -2.22 -6.09
C VAL A 72 9.93 -2.64 -6.60
N LYS A 73 10.16 -3.94 -6.75
CA LYS A 73 11.43 -4.50 -7.28
C LYS A 73 11.71 -3.98 -8.70
N GLU A 74 10.72 -3.99 -9.57
CA GLU A 74 10.83 -3.55 -10.97
C GLU A 74 11.10 -2.04 -11.10
N ARG A 75 10.42 -1.20 -10.32
CA ARG A 75 10.47 0.27 -10.50
C ARG A 75 11.60 0.94 -9.74
N PHE A 76 12.02 0.38 -8.60
CA PHE A 76 12.99 1.01 -7.72
C PHE A 76 14.27 0.19 -7.55
N GLY A 77 14.33 -1.04 -8.05
CA GLY A 77 15.47 -1.93 -7.89
C GLY A 77 15.64 -2.49 -6.46
N ILE A 78 14.69 -2.22 -5.55
CA ILE A 78 14.76 -2.65 -4.14
C ILE A 78 14.36 -4.13 -4.04
N GLN A 79 15.34 -5.00 -3.75
CA GLN A 79 15.13 -6.45 -3.75
C GLN A 79 14.59 -7.00 -2.43
N ASN A 80 14.92 -6.36 -1.31
CA ASN A 80 14.50 -6.82 0.00
C ASN A 80 13.09 -6.31 0.31
N VAL A 81 12.11 -7.21 0.23
CA VAL A 81 10.71 -6.90 0.53
C VAL A 81 10.20 -7.89 1.57
N LEU A 82 9.78 -7.39 2.72
CA LEU A 82 9.18 -8.17 3.80
C LEU A 82 7.67 -8.13 3.68
N ILE A 83 7.05 -9.30 3.49
CA ILE A 83 5.60 -9.44 3.38
C ILE A 83 5.07 -10.14 4.62
N ASN A 84 4.08 -9.53 5.28
CA ASN A 84 3.47 -10.07 6.49
C ASN A 84 1.94 -9.89 6.49
N TYR A 85 1.27 -10.60 7.38
CA TYR A 85 -0.14 -10.35 7.66
C TYR A 85 -0.32 -9.05 8.45
N VAL A 86 -1.44 -8.36 8.24
CA VAL A 86 -1.95 -7.43 9.24
C VAL A 86 -2.41 -8.22 10.47
N ASN A 87 -2.22 -7.67 11.67
CA ASN A 87 -2.68 -8.31 12.90
C ASN A 87 -4.22 -8.28 13.02
N ALA A 88 -4.76 -9.04 13.98
CA ALA A 88 -6.20 -9.17 14.19
C ALA A 88 -6.92 -7.83 14.45
N THR A 89 -6.29 -6.92 15.21
CA THR A 89 -6.88 -5.61 15.51
C THR A 89 -7.02 -4.77 14.25
N ILE A 90 -5.96 -4.61 13.47
CA ILE A 90 -5.99 -3.86 12.21
C ILE A 90 -6.92 -4.55 11.21
N GLY A 91 -6.81 -5.86 11.06
CA GLY A 91 -7.64 -6.66 10.17
C GLY A 91 -9.13 -6.57 10.48
N SER A 92 -9.53 -6.42 11.75
CA SER A 92 -10.94 -6.25 12.14
C SER A 92 -11.56 -4.96 11.60
N HIS A 93 -10.75 -3.92 11.39
CA HIS A 93 -11.19 -2.63 10.85
C HIS A 93 -11.03 -2.54 9.34
N SER A 94 -9.92 -3.03 8.80
CA SER A 94 -9.58 -2.89 7.38
C SER A 94 -10.15 -4.01 6.51
N GLY A 95 -10.38 -5.19 7.11
CA GLY A 95 -10.96 -6.36 6.47
C GLY A 95 -10.01 -7.11 5.51
N PRO A 96 -10.43 -8.31 5.05
CA PRO A 96 -9.73 -9.05 4.00
C PRO A 96 -9.59 -8.23 2.72
N GLY A 97 -8.50 -8.45 1.99
CA GLY A 97 -8.13 -7.67 0.81
C GLY A 97 -7.39 -6.36 1.14
N THR A 98 -7.06 -6.05 2.38
CA THR A 98 -6.22 -4.87 2.69
C THR A 98 -4.78 -5.09 2.23
N VAL A 99 -4.13 -4.09 1.62
CA VAL A 99 -2.68 -4.09 1.36
C VAL A 99 -2.12 -2.75 1.80
N ALA A 100 -1.03 -2.77 2.55
CA ALA A 100 -0.30 -1.58 3.01
C ALA A 100 1.17 -1.67 2.57
N LEU A 101 1.72 -0.55 2.10
CA LEU A 101 3.10 -0.41 1.64
C LEU A 101 3.80 0.63 2.52
N PHE A 102 4.90 0.25 3.16
CA PHE A 102 5.64 1.08 4.10
C PHE A 102 7.03 1.39 3.56
N PHE A 103 7.40 2.66 3.58
CA PHE A 103 8.66 3.18 3.04
C PHE A 103 8.97 4.53 3.70
N MET A 104 10.24 4.93 3.70
CA MET A 104 10.68 6.27 4.08
C MET A 104 10.53 7.24 2.91
N GLY A 105 9.94 8.41 3.14
CA GLY A 105 9.74 9.40 2.09
C GLY A 105 9.33 10.76 2.61
N ASN A 106 9.20 11.72 1.70
CA ASN A 106 8.84 13.08 2.04
C ASN A 106 7.44 13.16 2.72
N PRO A 107 7.30 13.97 3.79
CA PRO A 107 6.02 14.17 4.45
C PRO A 107 5.04 14.95 3.56
N ARG A 108 3.78 14.53 3.57
CA ARG A 108 2.60 15.32 3.19
C ARG A 108 1.39 14.79 3.92
#